data_AF-A0A9D4WVH2-F1
#
_entry.id   AF-A0A9D4WVH2-F1
#
_cell.length_a   1.000
_cell.length_b   1.000
_cell.length_c   1.000
_cell.angle_alpha   90.00
_cell.angle_beta   90.00
_cell.angle_gamma   90.00
#
_symmetry.space_group_name_H-M   'P 1'
#
loop_
_entity.id
_entity.type
_entity.pdbx_description
1 polymer ?
#
loop_
_entity_poly.entity_id
_entity_poly.type
_entity_poly.pdbx_seq_one_letter_code
_entity_poly.pdbx_strand_id
1 'polypeptide(L)'
;MVTALCTRFKIKHSNSSPYRPRMNGAVEAANNVQKLIQKMTVMYKDWHEMLPFAFHDYRTSVRTSTGAAPFSLVYGMEAILPVEVQIPSLRIMKEIYQKRMTQAFNERVKRQVYQIGDLVIKRIVLPQTDPRGKWTPTYKGPFVVRKVFSGGAMILATVDGEDFPHPVNADIVKKYYA
;
A
#
# COMPACT_ATOMS: atom_id res chain seq x y z
N MET A 1 7.45 37.79 2.63
CA MET A 1 7.21 36.74 1.62
C MET A 1 7.12 35.34 2.25
N VAL A 2 8.11 34.91 3.04
CA VAL A 2 8.12 33.58 3.69
C VAL A 2 6.97 33.38 4.70
N THR A 3 6.69 34.36 5.55
CA THR A 3 5.60 34.30 6.55
C THR A 3 4.22 34.10 5.92
N ALA A 4 3.92 34.82 4.83
CA ALA A 4 2.67 34.67 4.08
C ALA A 4 2.49 33.26 3.50
N LEU A 5 3.58 32.64 2.99
CA LEU A 5 3.55 31.26 2.52
C LEU A 5 3.33 30.28 3.67
N CYS A 6 4.03 30.44 4.80
CA CYS A 6 3.84 29.61 5.99
C CYS A 6 2.39 29.65 6.49
N THR A 7 1.77 30.84 6.55
CA THR A 7 0.36 30.97 6.92
C THR A 7 -0.56 30.27 5.93
N ARG A 8 -0.32 30.43 4.62
CA ARG A 8 -1.11 29.78 3.55
C ARG A 8 -1.08 28.25 3.65
N PHE A 9 0.10 27.67 3.91
CA PHE A 9 0.27 26.22 4.03
C PHE A 9 0.09 25.68 5.45
N LYS A 10 -0.34 26.53 6.41
CA LYS A 10 -0.52 26.17 7.83
C LYS A 10 0.75 25.60 8.48
N ILE A 11 1.92 26.10 8.09
CA ILE A 11 3.22 25.70 8.62
C ILE A 11 3.59 26.63 9.77
N LYS A 12 3.85 26.07 10.95
CA LYS A 12 4.40 26.82 12.09
C LYS A 12 5.90 27.03 11.88
N HIS A 13 6.31 28.26 11.61
CA HIS A 13 7.71 28.62 11.49
C HIS A 13 8.32 28.93 12.86
N SER A 14 9.45 28.31 13.18
CA SER A 14 10.19 28.52 14.43
C SER A 14 11.61 28.94 14.10
N ASN A 15 12.09 30.01 14.75
CA ASN A 15 13.45 30.50 14.58
C ASN A 15 14.37 29.87 15.63
N SER A 16 15.59 29.59 15.21
CA SER A 16 16.68 29.24 16.12
C SER A 16 17.21 30.53 16.77
N SER A 17 17.74 30.46 17.99
CA SER A 17 18.38 31.63 18.61
C SER A 17 19.57 32.15 17.77
N PRO A 18 19.76 33.48 17.70
CA PRO A 18 20.83 34.08 16.89
C PRO A 18 22.21 33.48 17.22
N TYR A 19 23.04 33.30 16.19
CA TYR A 19 24.42 32.84 16.29
C TYR A 19 24.62 31.49 17.01
N ARG A 20 23.60 30.63 17.06
CA ARG A 20 23.69 29.30 17.65
C ARG A 20 23.33 28.20 16.63
N PRO A 21 24.24 27.84 15.71
CA PRO A 21 24.00 26.81 14.69
C PRO A 21 23.68 25.43 15.30
N ARG A 22 24.13 25.17 16.53
CA ARG A 22 23.91 23.90 17.24
C ARG A 22 22.43 23.52 17.41
N MET A 23 21.52 24.49 17.50
CA MET A 23 20.08 24.18 17.57
C MET A 23 19.54 23.55 16.27
N ASN A 24 20.17 23.86 15.13
CA ASN A 24 19.86 23.27 13.84
C ASN A 24 20.83 22.13 13.49
N GLY A 25 21.39 21.46 14.52
CA GLY A 25 22.47 20.49 14.37
C GLY A 25 22.20 19.36 13.38
N ALA A 26 20.94 18.95 13.20
CA ALA A 26 20.58 17.95 12.18
C ALA A 26 20.80 18.45 10.75
N VAL A 27 20.45 19.70 10.46
CA VAL A 27 20.69 20.34 9.15
C VAL A 27 22.19 20.59 8.97
N GLU A 28 22.88 21.03 10.03
CA GLU A 28 24.34 21.20 9.97
C GLU A 28 25.08 19.88 9.71
N ALA A 29 24.62 18.77 10.28
CA ALA A 29 25.15 17.45 9.97
C ALA A 29 24.87 17.05 8.52
N ALA A 30 23.69 17.38 7.99
CA ALA A 30 23.32 17.14 6.59
C ALA A 30 24.13 18.01 5.60
N ASN A 31 24.58 19.19 6.01
CA ASN A 31 25.46 20.06 5.20
C ASN A 31 26.80 19.38 4.83
N ASN A 32 27.19 18.30 5.50
CA ASN A 32 28.32 17.45 5.08
C ASN A 32 28.16 16.87 3.66
N VAL A 33 26.96 16.91 3.05
CA VAL A 33 26.76 16.58 1.63
C VAL A 33 27.66 17.42 0.71
N GLN A 34 28.12 18.60 1.14
CA GLN A 34 29.10 19.40 0.41
C GLN A 34 30.40 18.62 0.14
N LYS A 35 30.85 17.78 1.09
CA LYS A 35 32.05 16.94 0.90
C LYS A 35 31.87 15.91 -0.21
N LEU A 36 30.63 15.46 -0.40
CA LEU A 36 30.27 14.52 -1.45
C LEU A 36 30.19 15.22 -2.81
N ILE A 37 29.61 16.42 -2.86
CA ILE A 37 29.62 17.27 -4.05
C ILE A 37 31.07 17.55 -4.48
N GLN A 38 31.93 17.99 -3.57
CA GLN A 38 33.35 18.26 -3.85
C GLN A 38 34.11 17.06 -4.45
N LYS A 39 33.70 15.82 -4.11
CA LYS A 39 34.31 14.61 -4.68
C LYS A 39 33.78 14.27 -6.07
N MET A 40 32.56 14.69 -6.41
CA MET A 40 31.95 14.43 -7.71
C MET A 40 32.20 15.53 -8.73
N THR A 41 32.43 16.76 -8.28
CA THR A 41 32.75 17.88 -9.15
C THR A 41 34.11 17.69 -9.81
N VAL A 42 34.14 17.76 -11.13
CA VAL A 42 35.40 17.72 -11.91
C VAL A 42 35.92 19.14 -12.09
N MET A 43 35.01 20.09 -12.34
CA MET A 43 35.29 21.51 -12.47
C MET A 43 34.51 22.30 -11.43
N TYR A 44 35.06 23.36 -10.85
CA TYR A 44 34.34 24.17 -9.84
C TYR A 44 32.93 24.66 -10.29
N LYS A 45 32.70 24.80 -11.60
CA LYS A 45 31.45 25.30 -12.17
C LYS A 45 30.34 24.24 -12.28
N ASP A 46 30.67 22.95 -12.23
CA ASP A 46 29.70 21.84 -12.48
C ASP A 46 28.96 21.37 -11.21
N TRP A 47 29.20 22.00 -10.06
CA TRP A 47 28.64 21.56 -8.77
C TRP A 47 27.12 21.41 -8.75
N HIS A 48 26.42 22.23 -9.51
CA HIS A 48 24.97 22.22 -9.63
C HIS A 48 24.46 21.03 -10.45
N GLU A 49 25.25 20.54 -11.42
CA GLU A 49 24.96 19.32 -12.19
C GLU A 49 25.20 18.08 -11.33
N MET A 50 26.17 18.13 -10.41
CA MET A 50 26.50 17.03 -9.50
C MET A 50 25.56 16.93 -8.29
N LEU A 51 24.81 17.99 -8.00
CA LEU A 51 23.97 18.10 -6.81
C LEU A 51 22.86 17.03 -6.70
N PRO A 52 22.13 16.66 -7.77
CA PRO A 52 21.17 15.55 -7.73
C PRO A 52 21.83 14.21 -7.40
N PHE A 53 23.02 13.95 -7.93
CA PHE A 53 23.77 12.72 -7.68
C PHE A 53 24.28 12.65 -6.23
N ALA A 54 24.80 13.76 -5.71
CA ALA A 54 25.19 13.88 -4.31
C ALA A 54 24.01 13.67 -3.36
N PHE A 55 22.83 14.20 -3.67
CA PHE A 55 21.64 13.93 -2.86
C PHE A 55 21.15 12.49 -2.98
N HIS A 56 21.25 11.88 -4.15
CA HIS A 56 20.90 10.47 -4.33
C HIS A 56 21.77 9.59 -3.44
N ASP A 57 23.10 9.68 -3.58
CA ASP A 57 24.03 8.92 -2.76
C ASP A 57 23.87 9.25 -1.27
N TYR A 58 23.62 10.53 -0.93
CA TYR A 58 23.39 10.89 0.46
C TYR A 58 22.19 10.13 1.07
N ARG A 59 21.10 9.99 0.30
CA ARG A 59 19.85 9.35 0.73
C ARG A 59 19.94 7.82 0.75
N THR A 60 20.73 7.22 -0.13
CA THR A 60 20.82 5.76 -0.28
C THR A 60 21.93 5.12 0.54
N SER A 61 22.96 5.88 0.91
CA SER A 61 24.08 5.38 1.71
C SER A 61 23.77 5.34 3.21
N VAL A 62 24.12 4.23 3.86
CA VAL A 62 23.95 4.01 5.30
C VAL A 62 24.81 4.99 6.09
N ARG A 63 24.22 5.66 7.09
CA ARG A 63 24.95 6.56 7.99
C ARG A 63 25.47 5.79 9.19
N THR A 64 26.73 5.98 9.55
CA THR A 64 27.35 5.35 10.73
C THR A 64 26.63 5.69 12.03
N SER A 65 26.06 6.89 12.14
CA SER A 65 25.35 7.35 13.34
C SER A 65 24.00 6.66 13.56
N THR A 66 23.28 6.31 12.49
CA THR A 66 21.93 5.71 12.57
C THR A 66 21.90 4.24 12.20
N GLY A 67 22.97 3.71 11.58
CA GLY A 67 22.99 2.36 11.01
C GLY A 67 22.03 2.16 9.84
N ALA A 68 21.38 3.24 9.35
CA ALA A 68 20.37 3.19 8.30
C ALA A 68 20.59 4.30 7.27
N ALA A 69 20.10 4.08 6.05
CA ALA A 69 20.08 5.10 5.00
C ALA A 69 18.94 6.10 5.25
N PRO A 70 19.12 7.41 4.99
CA PRO A 70 18.05 8.39 5.17
C PRO A 70 16.76 8.05 4.40
N PHE A 71 16.87 7.46 3.21
CA PHE A 71 15.71 7.01 2.43
C PHE A 71 14.89 5.94 3.17
N SER A 72 15.55 4.95 3.78
CA SER A 72 14.83 3.88 4.47
C SER A 72 14.14 4.35 5.75
N LEU A 73 14.65 5.39 6.40
CA LEU A 73 13.98 6.02 7.55
C LEU A 73 12.70 6.78 7.15
N VAL A 74 12.65 7.35 5.95
CA VAL A 74 11.48 8.12 5.48
C VAL A 74 10.39 7.19 4.93
N TYR A 75 10.78 6.19 4.14
CA TYR A 75 9.83 5.34 3.40
C TYR A 75 9.64 3.96 4.01
N GLY A 76 10.42 3.57 5.02
CA GLY A 76 10.35 2.25 5.65
C GLY A 76 10.86 1.11 4.77
N MET A 77 11.54 1.41 3.67
CA MET A 77 12.10 0.44 2.73
C MET A 77 13.45 0.91 2.19
N GLU A 78 14.35 -0.01 1.89
CA GLU A 78 15.63 0.35 1.26
C GLU A 78 15.38 0.87 -0.17
N ALA A 79 16.15 1.87 -0.60
CA ALA A 79 16.10 2.31 -1.98
C ALA A 79 16.56 1.18 -2.91
N ILE A 80 15.96 1.10 -4.11
CA ILE A 80 16.46 0.24 -5.17
C ILE A 80 17.47 1.07 -5.97
N LEU A 81 18.71 0.62 -6.02
CA LEU A 81 19.77 1.36 -6.71
C LEU A 81 19.73 1.11 -8.22
N PRO A 82 20.15 2.07 -9.07
CA PRO A 82 20.22 1.87 -10.51
C PRO A 82 21.01 0.62 -10.93
N VAL A 83 22.09 0.29 -10.21
CA VAL A 83 22.89 -0.92 -10.46
C VAL A 83 22.12 -2.21 -10.22
N GLU A 84 21.21 -2.24 -9.24
CA GLU A 84 20.38 -3.41 -8.98
C GLU A 84 19.34 -3.62 -10.08
N VAL A 85 18.91 -2.52 -10.72
CA VAL A 85 18.00 -2.57 -11.88
C VAL A 85 18.74 -3.07 -13.12
N GLN A 86 19.96 -2.59 -13.37
CA GLN A 86 20.77 -3.00 -14.52
C GLN A 86 21.27 -4.45 -14.39
N ILE A 87 21.67 -4.86 -13.19
CA ILE A 87 22.06 -6.22 -12.85
C ILE A 87 20.96 -6.76 -11.94
N PRO A 88 19.96 -7.47 -12.46
CA PRO A 88 18.77 -7.86 -11.70
C PRO A 88 19.14 -8.55 -10.40
N SER A 89 19.13 -7.80 -9.30
CA SER A 89 19.49 -8.35 -8.00
C SER A 89 18.39 -9.33 -7.54
N LEU A 90 18.72 -10.26 -6.65
CA LEU A 90 17.73 -11.18 -6.06
C LEU A 90 16.53 -10.43 -5.46
N ARG A 91 16.78 -9.23 -4.93
CA ARG A 91 15.76 -8.35 -4.37
C ARG A 91 14.78 -7.88 -5.43
N ILE A 92 15.26 -7.39 -6.58
CA ILE A 92 14.40 -6.95 -7.69
C ILE A 92 13.66 -8.15 -8.29
N MET A 93 14.34 -9.27 -8.50
CA MET A 93 13.71 -10.47 -9.04
C MET A 93 12.55 -10.95 -8.15
N LYS A 94 12.71 -10.91 -6.82
CA LYS A 94 11.65 -11.24 -5.86
C LYS A 94 10.46 -10.29 -5.97
N GLU A 95 10.70 -8.98 -6.02
CA GLU A 95 9.65 -7.96 -6.16
C GLU A 95 8.88 -8.13 -7.48
N ILE A 96 9.59 -8.32 -8.59
CA ILE A 96 8.97 -8.58 -9.90
C ILE A 96 8.13 -9.85 -9.87
N TYR A 97 8.67 -10.93 -9.28
CA TYR A 97 7.96 -12.20 -9.14
C TYR A 97 6.68 -12.03 -8.31
N GLN A 98 6.76 -11.36 -7.15
CA GLN A 98 5.61 -11.10 -6.30
C GLN A 98 4.54 -10.27 -7.05
N LYS A 99 4.94 -9.21 -7.75
CA LYS A 99 4.02 -8.42 -8.59
C LYS A 99 3.34 -9.27 -9.67
N ARG A 100 4.10 -10.11 -10.37
CA ARG A 100 3.55 -11.05 -11.38
C ARG A 100 2.57 -12.04 -10.77
N MET A 101 2.89 -12.60 -9.60
CA MET A 101 2.00 -13.51 -8.87
C MET A 101 0.71 -12.81 -8.44
N THR A 102 0.80 -11.60 -7.88
CA THR A 102 -0.38 -10.80 -7.49
C THR A 102 -1.23 -10.43 -8.70
N GLN A 103 -0.60 -10.05 -9.82
CA GLN A 103 -1.32 -9.74 -11.05
C GLN A 103 -2.03 -10.97 -11.62
N ALA A 104 -1.32 -12.10 -11.77
CA ALA A 104 -1.90 -13.34 -12.26
C ALA A 104 -3.05 -13.84 -11.37
N PHE A 105 -2.94 -13.65 -10.05
CA PHE A 105 -4.04 -13.93 -9.13
C PHE A 105 -5.22 -12.99 -9.39
N ASN A 106 -4.99 -11.67 -9.42
CA ASN A 106 -6.05 -10.68 -9.61
C ASN A 106 -6.77 -10.82 -10.97
N GLU A 107 -6.06 -11.20 -12.04
CA GLU A 107 -6.64 -11.48 -13.35
C GLU A 107 -7.59 -12.70 -13.34
N ARG A 108 -7.32 -13.68 -12.47
CA ARG A 108 -8.16 -14.88 -12.32
C ARG A 108 -9.38 -14.63 -11.42
N VAL A 109 -9.36 -13.60 -10.59
CA VAL A 109 -10.48 -13.27 -9.69
C VAL A 109 -11.63 -12.66 -10.51
N LYS A 110 -12.63 -13.49 -10.84
CA LYS A 110 -13.91 -13.01 -11.37
C LYS A 110 -14.68 -12.32 -10.24
N ARG A 111 -14.71 -10.99 -10.24
CA ARG A 111 -15.52 -10.23 -9.28
C ARG A 111 -17.00 -10.47 -9.59
N GLN A 112 -17.70 -11.17 -8.71
CA GLN A 112 -19.15 -11.28 -8.80
C GLN A 112 -19.78 -10.01 -8.25
N VAL A 113 -20.49 -9.30 -9.13
CA VAL A 113 -21.27 -8.11 -8.75
C VAL A 113 -22.72 -8.56 -8.54
N TYR A 114 -23.23 -8.23 -7.35
CA TYR A 114 -24.60 -8.47 -6.95
C TYR A 114 -25.35 -7.14 -6.90
N GLN A 115 -26.60 -7.15 -7.33
CA GLN A 115 -27.51 -6.03 -7.25
C GLN A 115 -28.65 -6.34 -6.26
N ILE A 116 -29.26 -5.29 -5.72
CA ILE A 116 -30.46 -5.43 -4.89
C ILE A 116 -31.55 -6.07 -5.76
N GLY A 117 -32.18 -7.13 -5.25
CA GLY A 117 -33.19 -7.93 -5.95
C GLY A 117 -32.67 -9.21 -6.60
N ASP A 118 -31.34 -9.42 -6.72
CA ASP A 118 -30.79 -10.66 -7.27
C ASP A 118 -31.21 -11.88 -6.41
N LEU A 119 -31.60 -12.98 -7.07
CA LEU A 119 -31.82 -14.26 -6.41
C LEU A 119 -30.49 -14.99 -6.23
N VAL A 120 -30.26 -15.50 -5.03
CA VAL A 120 -28.99 -16.14 -4.67
C VAL A 120 -29.18 -17.36 -3.77
N ILE A 121 -28.25 -18.30 -3.84
CA ILE A 121 -28.15 -19.44 -2.92
C ILE A 121 -26.92 -19.28 -2.02
N LYS A 122 -27.08 -19.61 -0.74
CA LYS A 122 -26.04 -19.48 0.29
C LYS A 122 -25.42 -20.84 0.59
N ARG A 123 -24.09 -20.94 0.55
CA ARG A 123 -23.35 -22.16 0.88
C ARG A 123 -23.49 -22.51 2.36
N ILE A 124 -23.73 -23.77 2.66
CA ILE A 124 -23.72 -24.29 4.03
C ILE A 124 -22.26 -24.52 4.42
N VAL A 125 -21.76 -23.76 5.40
CA VAL A 125 -20.35 -23.85 5.85
C VAL A 125 -20.21 -24.78 7.06
N LEU A 126 -21.26 -24.91 7.88
CA LEU A 126 -21.23 -25.78 9.05
C LEU A 126 -21.55 -27.23 8.66
N PRO A 127 -20.81 -28.22 9.19
CA PRO A 127 -21.16 -29.63 9.05
C PRO A 127 -22.58 -29.87 9.55
N GLN A 128 -23.43 -30.45 8.71
CA GLN A 128 -24.77 -30.86 9.13
C GLN A 128 -24.74 -32.36 9.47
N THR A 129 -25.37 -32.73 10.58
CA THR A 129 -25.64 -34.12 10.95
C THR A 129 -26.84 -34.64 10.15
N ASP A 130 -26.74 -34.59 8.82
CA ASP A 130 -27.81 -35.07 7.95
C ASP A 130 -27.54 -36.54 7.57
N PRO A 131 -28.51 -37.45 7.78
CA PRO A 131 -28.35 -38.88 7.51
C PRO A 131 -28.01 -39.20 6.04
N ARG A 132 -28.18 -38.25 5.12
CA ARG A 132 -27.82 -38.38 3.70
C ARG A 132 -26.32 -38.32 3.40
N GLY A 133 -25.50 -37.90 4.38
CA GLY A 133 -24.04 -37.87 4.26
C GLY A 133 -23.54 -37.08 3.04
N LYS A 134 -22.93 -37.77 2.07
CA LYS A 134 -22.37 -37.17 0.83
C LYS A 134 -23.41 -36.47 -0.04
N TRP A 135 -24.69 -36.86 0.07
CA TRP A 135 -25.79 -36.35 -0.76
C TRP A 135 -26.53 -35.16 -0.14
N THR A 136 -25.93 -34.54 0.86
CA THR A 136 -26.48 -33.36 1.53
C THR A 136 -26.34 -32.13 0.63
N PRO A 137 -27.41 -31.32 0.48
CA PRO A 137 -27.32 -30.10 -0.33
C PRO A 137 -26.24 -29.18 0.24
N THR A 138 -25.28 -28.76 -0.59
CA THR A 138 -24.19 -27.87 -0.15
C THR A 138 -24.64 -26.40 -0.08
N TYR A 139 -25.81 -26.07 -0.61
CA TYR A 139 -26.37 -24.73 -0.65
C TYR A 139 -27.82 -24.73 -0.15
N LYS A 140 -28.24 -23.61 0.45
CA LYS A 140 -29.63 -23.30 0.85
C LYS A 140 -30.15 -22.10 0.06
N GLY A 141 -31.47 -22.03 -0.10
CA GLY A 141 -32.15 -20.93 -0.79
C GLY A 141 -33.09 -21.45 -1.87
N PRO A 142 -33.72 -20.56 -2.65
CA PRO A 142 -33.25 -19.21 -2.99
C PRO A 142 -33.54 -18.12 -1.93
N PHE A 143 -32.68 -17.11 -1.89
CA PHE A 143 -32.79 -15.88 -1.08
C PHE A 143 -32.68 -14.66 -2.00
N VAL A 144 -33.20 -13.52 -1.56
CA VAL A 144 -33.13 -12.25 -2.30
C VAL A 144 -32.09 -11.32 -1.68
N VAL A 145 -31.30 -10.66 -2.52
CA VAL A 145 -30.34 -9.63 -2.06
C VAL A 145 -31.10 -8.35 -1.70
N ARG A 146 -31.10 -7.96 -0.43
CA ARG A 146 -31.78 -6.75 0.06
C ARG A 146 -30.88 -5.52 0.04
N LYS A 147 -29.62 -5.69 0.42
CA LYS A 147 -28.64 -4.60 0.54
C LYS A 147 -27.25 -5.11 0.21
N VAL A 148 -26.47 -4.30 -0.52
CA VAL A 148 -25.09 -4.59 -0.92
C VAL A 148 -24.16 -3.52 -0.34
N PHE A 149 -23.01 -3.94 0.20
CA PHE A 149 -21.98 -3.06 0.76
C PHE A 149 -20.73 -3.02 -0.14
N SER A 150 -19.93 -1.96 -0.02
CA SER A 150 -18.74 -1.68 -0.85
C SER A 150 -17.54 -2.62 -0.66
N GLY A 151 -17.73 -3.76 0.03
CA GLY A 151 -16.71 -4.78 0.28
C GLY A 151 -17.15 -6.21 -0.04
N GLY A 152 -18.22 -6.38 -0.82
CA GLY A 152 -18.75 -7.70 -1.20
C GLY A 152 -19.60 -8.38 -0.12
N ALA A 153 -19.86 -7.71 1.00
CA ALA A 153 -20.85 -8.15 1.97
C ALA A 153 -22.27 -7.72 1.54
N MET A 154 -23.28 -8.50 1.92
CA MET A 154 -24.67 -8.24 1.57
C MET A 154 -25.65 -8.78 2.62
N ILE A 155 -26.81 -8.14 2.76
CA ILE A 155 -27.91 -8.68 3.56
C ILE A 155 -28.85 -9.44 2.63
N LEU A 156 -29.15 -10.68 3.01
CA LEU A 156 -30.09 -11.55 2.30
C LEU A 156 -31.45 -11.50 3.01
N ALA A 157 -32.51 -11.72 2.26
CA ALA A 157 -33.86 -11.91 2.77
C ALA A 157 -34.44 -13.23 2.29
N THR A 158 -35.33 -13.85 3.07
CA THR A 158 -36.18 -14.94 2.57
C THR A 158 -37.12 -14.42 1.49
N VAL A 159 -37.64 -15.33 0.66
CA VAL A 159 -38.65 -14.98 -0.37
C VAL A 159 -39.89 -14.37 0.28
N ASP A 160 -40.18 -14.73 1.53
CA ASP A 160 -41.29 -14.22 2.35
C ASP A 160 -41.02 -12.83 2.97
N GLY A 161 -39.82 -12.27 2.78
CA GLY A 161 -39.49 -10.89 3.14
C GLY A 161 -38.81 -10.69 4.50
N GLU A 162 -38.40 -11.75 5.20
CA GLU A 162 -37.62 -11.62 6.44
C GLU A 162 -36.13 -11.43 6.15
N ASP A 163 -35.56 -10.34 6.65
CA ASP A 163 -34.15 -10.00 6.47
C ASP A 163 -33.27 -10.80 7.44
N PHE A 164 -32.13 -11.30 6.95
CA PHE A 164 -31.14 -11.95 7.80
C PHE A 164 -30.47 -10.90 8.71
N PRO A 165 -30.28 -11.21 10.01
CA PRO A 165 -29.74 -10.24 10.97
C PRO A 165 -28.26 -9.91 10.73
N HIS A 166 -27.54 -10.76 10.00
CA HIS A 166 -26.10 -10.62 9.77
C HIS A 166 -25.77 -10.58 8.27
N PRO A 167 -24.86 -9.67 7.86
CA PRO A 167 -24.39 -9.63 6.49
C PRO A 167 -23.59 -10.89 6.14
N VAL A 168 -23.73 -11.32 4.89
CA VAL A 168 -23.11 -12.50 4.30
C VAL A 168 -22.10 -12.04 3.26
N ASN A 169 -20.94 -12.69 3.19
CA ASN A 169 -19.93 -12.39 2.16
C ASN A 169 -20.32 -13.02 0.81
N ALA A 170 -20.10 -12.30 -0.29
CA ALA A 170 -20.25 -12.76 -1.67
C ALA A 170 -19.58 -14.12 -1.96
N ASP A 171 -18.44 -14.42 -1.32
CA ASP A 171 -17.69 -15.67 -1.56
C ASP A 171 -18.44 -16.96 -1.18
N ILE A 172 -19.44 -16.84 -0.29
CA ILE A 172 -20.28 -17.98 0.14
C ILE A 172 -21.68 -17.94 -0.50
N VAL A 173 -21.89 -17.09 -1.48
CA VAL A 173 -23.15 -16.87 -2.17
C VAL A 173 -22.96 -17.12 -3.67
N LYS A 174 -23.98 -17.63 -4.36
CA LYS A 174 -23.99 -17.76 -5.82
C LYS A 174 -25.31 -17.25 -6.38
N LYS A 175 -25.28 -16.59 -7.54
CA LYS A 175 -26.51 -16.22 -8.27
C LYS A 175 -27.31 -17.46 -8.64
N TYR A 176 -28.60 -17.40 -8.40
CA TYR A 176 -29.59 -18.41 -8.77
C TYR A 176 -30.30 -17.92 -10.03
N TYR A 177 -30.26 -18.74 -11.08
CA TYR A 177 -30.98 -18.50 -12.33
C TYR A 177 -32.05 -19.59 -12.42
N ALA A 178 -33.31 -19.17 -12.52
CA ALA A 178 -34.47 -20.05 -12.70
C ALA A 178 -34.60 -20.50 -14.16
#